data_AF-A0A920K6I3-F1
#
_entry.id   AF-A0A920K6I3-F1
#
_cell.length_a   1.000
_cell.length_b   1.000
_cell.length_c   1.000
_cell.angle_alpha   90.00
_cell.angle_beta   90.00
_cell.angle_gamma   90.00
#
_symmetry.space_group_name_H-M   'P 1'
#
loop_
_entity.id
_entity.type
_entity.pdbx_description
1 polymer ?
#
loop_
_entity_poly.entity_id
_entity_poly.type
_entity_poly.pdbx_seq_one_letter_code
_entity_poly.pdbx_strand_id
1 'polypeptide(L)'
;MYELFLGPIEQAKPWNTAGISGVSGFLNKFWRLFHNDQQFVVSDSSHHLMLKSLHATIEKVTNDIEQFSLNTAVSAFMICVNELTSAKCNHRGILQPLTLLLAPFAPHICEELWEKLGHKIIVRPAISLAELHI
;
A
#
# COMPACT_ATOMS: atom_id res chain seq x y z
N MET A 1 -8.87 -6.86 -3.36
CA MET A 1 -9.02 -5.68 -2.47
C MET A 1 -10.46 -5.32 -2.12
N TYR A 2 -11.38 -5.14 -3.09
CA TYR A 2 -12.76 -4.70 -2.77
C TYR A 2 -13.49 -5.61 -1.77
N GLU A 3 -13.43 -6.93 -1.96
CA GLU A 3 -14.06 -7.89 -1.03
C GLU A 3 -13.45 -7.87 0.38
N LEU A 4 -12.13 -7.65 0.47
CA LEU A 4 -11.41 -7.49 1.73
C LEU A 4 -11.83 -6.21 2.46
N PHE A 5 -12.20 -5.16 1.72
CA PHE A 5 -12.61 -3.87 2.26
C PHE A 5 -14.08 -3.82 2.71
N LEU A 6 -14.95 -4.66 2.14
CA LEU A 6 -16.40 -4.59 2.33
C LEU A 6 -16.89 -4.77 3.78
N GLY A 7 -16.03 -5.22 4.70
CA GLY A 7 -16.38 -5.47 6.10
C GLY A 7 -15.59 -6.64 6.70
N PRO A 8 -15.91 -7.07 7.93
CA PRO A 8 -15.25 -8.22 8.58
C PRO A 8 -15.36 -9.49 7.74
N ILE A 9 -14.30 -10.29 7.68
CA ILE A 9 -14.23 -11.47 6.78
C ILE A 9 -15.27 -12.55 7.12
N GLU A 10 -15.66 -12.65 8.39
CA GLU A 10 -16.59 -13.67 8.90
C GLU A 10 -18.06 -13.39 8.58
N GLN A 11 -18.38 -12.16 8.14
CA GLN A 11 -19.76 -11.74 7.93
C GLN A 11 -20.13 -11.85 6.45
N ALA A 12 -21.36 -12.29 6.18
CA ALA A 12 -21.93 -12.23 4.85
C ALA A 12 -22.17 -10.76 4.46
N LYS A 13 -21.72 -10.38 3.26
CA LYS A 13 -21.77 -8.99 2.78
C LYS A 13 -22.61 -8.91 1.52
N PRO A 14 -23.59 -8.00 1.43
CA PRO A 14 -24.30 -7.75 0.18
C PRO A 14 -23.34 -7.10 -0.83
N TRP A 15 -23.33 -7.60 -2.06
CA TRP A 15 -22.52 -7.02 -3.13
C TRP A 15 -22.98 -5.58 -3.45
N ASN A 16 -22.06 -4.61 -3.40
CA ASN A 16 -22.37 -3.19 -3.60
C ASN A 16 -21.38 -2.52 -4.57
N THR A 17 -21.80 -2.35 -5.83
CA THR A 17 -20.97 -1.79 -6.90
C THR A 17 -20.43 -0.39 -6.62
N ALA A 18 -21.06 0.39 -5.73
CA ALA A 18 -20.56 1.71 -5.36
C ALA A 18 -19.17 1.66 -4.68
N GLY A 19 -18.91 0.64 -3.85
CA GLY A 19 -17.63 0.52 -3.14
C GLY A 19 -16.45 0.10 -4.03
N ILE A 20 -16.72 -0.42 -5.24
CA ILE A 20 -15.69 -0.77 -6.23
C ILE A 20 -14.94 0.49 -6.69
N SER A 21 -15.68 1.60 -6.84
CA SER A 21 -15.11 2.90 -7.23
C SER A 21 -14.08 3.42 -6.22
N GLY A 22 -14.32 3.20 -4.93
CA GLY A 22 -13.40 3.61 -3.85
C GLY A 22 -12.06 2.89 -3.92
N VAL A 23 -12.07 1.57 -4.12
CA VAL A 23 -10.84 0.77 -4.25
C VAL A 23 -10.09 1.10 -5.53
N SER A 24 -10.79 1.25 -6.67
CA SER A 24 -10.18 1.69 -7.92
C SER A 24 -9.52 3.08 -7.77
N GLY A 25 -10.21 4.03 -7.14
CA GLY A 25 -9.67 5.36 -6.84
C GLY A 25 -8.44 5.32 -5.93
N PHE A 26 -8.43 4.46 -4.92
CA PHE A 26 -7.26 4.22 -4.08
C PHE A 26 -6.06 3.71 -4.89
N LEU A 27 -6.24 2.66 -5.70
CA LEU A 27 -5.16 2.09 -6.51
C LEU A 27 -4.60 3.12 -7.50
N ASN A 28 -5.46 3.94 -8.11
CA ASN A 28 -5.05 5.04 -8.98
C ASN A 28 -4.22 6.10 -8.22
N LYS A 29 -4.60 6.44 -6.99
CA LYS A 29 -3.81 7.36 -6.15
C LYS A 29 -2.46 6.76 -5.78
N PHE A 30 -2.44 5.49 -5.37
CA PHE A 30 -1.22 4.77 -5.05
C PHE A 30 -0.26 4.76 -6.26
N TRP A 31 -0.75 4.42 -7.44
CA TRP A 31 0.01 4.45 -8.70
C TRP A 31 0.64 5.83 -8.99
N ARG A 32 -0.14 6.90 -8.76
CA ARG A 32 0.31 8.28 -8.98
C ARG A 32 1.40 8.75 -8.01
N LEU A 33 1.63 8.08 -6.88
CA LEU A 33 2.77 8.40 -6.02
C LEU A 33 4.12 8.13 -6.70
N PHE A 34 4.13 7.20 -7.66
CA PHE A 34 5.33 6.81 -8.41
C PHE A 34 5.47 7.52 -9.76
N HIS A 35 4.42 8.23 -10.20
CA HIS A 35 4.35 8.77 -11.56
C HIS A 35 4.03 10.26 -11.55
N ASN A 36 4.80 11.03 -12.31
CA ASN A 36 4.48 12.41 -12.66
C ASN A 36 4.26 12.51 -14.17
N ASP A 37 3.12 13.01 -14.62
CA ASP A 37 2.75 13.09 -16.04
C ASP A 37 2.98 11.77 -16.83
N GLN A 38 2.58 10.64 -16.22
CA GLN A 38 2.77 9.27 -16.73
C GLN A 38 4.23 8.78 -16.81
N GLN A 39 5.21 9.60 -16.45
CA GLN A 39 6.60 9.19 -16.32
C GLN A 39 6.86 8.65 -14.92
N PHE A 40 7.60 7.54 -14.81
CA PHE A 40 8.00 6.98 -13.53
C PHE A 40 9.08 7.86 -12.89
N VAL A 41 8.77 8.48 -11.75
CA VAL A 41 9.65 9.45 -11.07
C VAL A 41 9.62 9.21 -9.56
N VAL A 42 10.69 8.61 -9.04
CA VAL A 42 10.88 8.34 -7.62
C VAL A 42 12.17 9.03 -7.16
N SER A 43 12.12 9.73 -6.03
CA SER A 43 13.26 10.42 -5.44
C SER A 43 13.99 9.54 -4.43
N ASP A 44 15.32 9.62 -4.39
CA ASP A 44 16.14 8.96 -3.36
C ASP A 44 16.42 9.85 -2.14
N SER A 45 15.88 11.07 -2.08
CA SER A 45 16.09 11.95 -0.93
C SER A 45 15.40 11.46 0.34
N SER A 46 16.03 11.68 1.49
CA SER A 46 15.47 11.31 2.80
C SER A 46 14.36 12.28 3.20
N HIS A 47 13.20 11.74 3.60
CA HIS A 47 12.05 12.54 4.01
C HIS A 47 11.50 12.08 5.35
N HIS A 48 11.97 12.71 6.43
CA HIS A 48 11.61 12.34 7.79
C HIS A 48 10.12 12.56 8.13
N LEU A 49 9.45 13.53 7.48
CA LEU A 49 8.06 13.89 7.78
C LEU A 49 7.06 12.74 7.57
N MET A 50 7.33 11.82 6.63
CA MET A 50 6.39 10.77 6.25
C MET A 50 6.74 9.38 6.82
N LEU A 51 7.92 9.22 7.43
CA LEU A 51 8.32 7.97 8.09
C LEU A 51 7.34 7.59 9.22
N LYS A 52 6.84 8.58 9.95
CA LYS A 52 5.86 8.35 11.02
C LYS A 52 4.55 7.72 10.49
N SER A 53 4.04 8.22 9.36
CA SER A 53 2.84 7.69 8.71
C SER A 53 3.07 6.26 8.21
N LEU A 54 4.23 6.01 7.60
CA LEU A 54 4.62 4.67 7.17
C LEU A 54 4.70 3.69 8.34
N HIS A 55 5.41 4.02 9.42
CA HIS A 55 5.60 3.10 10.55
C HIS A 55 4.27 2.80 11.26
N ALA A 56 3.42 3.82 11.45
CA ALA A 56 2.08 3.62 11.99
C ALA A 56 1.23 2.69 11.09
N THR A 57 1.40 2.80 9.77
CA THR A 57 0.72 1.92 8.81
C THR A 57 1.25 0.49 8.89
N ILE A 58 2.57 0.29 8.97
CA ILE A 58 3.19 -1.03 9.12
C ILE A 58 2.68 -1.71 10.40
N GLU A 59 2.75 -1.03 11.54
CA GLU A 59 2.29 -1.55 12.83
C GLU A 59 0.82 -1.94 12.76
N LYS A 60 -0.03 -1.03 12.26
CA LYS A 60 -1.46 -1.28 12.17
C LYS A 60 -1.80 -2.44 11.23
N VAL A 61 -1.23 -2.47 10.03
CA VAL A 61 -1.53 -3.53 9.05
C VAL A 61 -1.04 -4.88 9.55
N THR A 62 0.11 -4.92 10.22
CA THR A 62 0.63 -6.17 10.82
C THR A 62 -0.35 -6.72 11.86
N ASN A 63 -0.76 -5.87 12.81
CA ASN A 63 -1.74 -6.26 13.84
C ASN A 63 -3.10 -6.65 13.23
N ASP A 64 -3.58 -5.88 12.24
CA ASP A 64 -4.87 -6.15 11.59
C ASP A 64 -4.83 -7.47 10.79
N ILE A 65 -3.69 -7.86 10.20
CA ILE A 65 -3.52 -9.16 9.55
C ILE A 65 -3.57 -10.30 10.56
N GLU A 66 -2.87 -10.17 11.70
CA GLU A 66 -2.88 -11.18 12.77
C GLU A 66 -4.30 -11.40 13.34
N GLN A 67 -5.08 -10.32 13.43
CA GLN A 67 -6.47 -10.35 13.91
C GLN A 67 -7.51 -10.60 12.80
N PHE A 68 -7.08 -10.91 11.57
CA PHE A 68 -7.96 -11.08 10.40
C PHE A 68 -8.91 -9.90 10.11
N SER A 69 -8.55 -8.70 10.58
CA SER A 69 -9.27 -7.44 10.36
C SER A 69 -8.86 -6.76 9.05
N LEU A 70 -9.01 -7.48 7.93
CA LEU A 70 -8.47 -7.06 6.63
C LEU A 70 -9.11 -5.77 6.08
N ASN A 71 -10.36 -5.48 6.42
CA ASN A 71 -11.04 -4.25 6.01
C ASN A 71 -10.43 -3.00 6.65
N THR A 72 -9.99 -3.10 7.91
CA THR A 72 -9.31 -1.99 8.60
C THR A 72 -7.87 -1.85 8.11
N ALA A 73 -7.20 -2.95 7.74
CA ALA A 73 -5.91 -2.90 7.08
C ALA A 73 -5.98 -2.13 5.75
N VAL A 74 -7.00 -2.41 4.91
CA VAL A 74 -7.25 -1.64 3.68
C VAL A 74 -7.51 -0.17 3.97
N SER A 75 -8.27 0.14 5.03
CA SER A 75 -8.50 1.53 5.46
C SER A 75 -7.21 2.24 5.86
N ALA A 76 -6.30 1.55 6.56
CA ALA A 76 -5.00 2.11 6.96
C ALA A 76 -4.15 2.48 5.73
N PHE A 77 -4.11 1.61 4.70
CA PHE A 77 -3.46 1.95 3.43
C PHE A 77 -4.07 3.18 2.76
N MET A 78 -5.40 3.28 2.72
CA MET A 78 -6.07 4.43 2.11
C MET A 78 -5.70 5.74 2.81
N ILE A 79 -5.63 5.74 4.14
CA ILE A 79 -5.22 6.91 4.94
C ILE A 79 -3.78 7.28 4.60
N CYS A 80 -2.84 6.33 4.69
CA CYS A 80 -1.43 6.55 4.39
C CYS A 80 -1.22 7.12 2.97
N VAL A 81 -1.85 6.53 1.96
CA VAL A 81 -1.74 7.00 0.56
C VAL A 81 -2.31 8.41 0.40
N ASN A 82 -3.41 8.76 1.06
CA ASN A 82 -3.96 10.11 1.01
C ASN A 82 -3.01 11.14 1.66
N GLU A 83 -2.38 10.80 2.79
CA GLU A 83 -1.38 11.65 3.44
C GLU A 83 -0.16 11.86 2.54
N LEU A 84 0.39 10.78 1.97
CA LEU A 84 1.52 10.83 1.05
C LEU A 84 1.20 11.66 -0.21
N THR A 85 0.00 11.49 -0.76
CA THR A 85 -0.47 12.26 -1.91
C THR A 85 -0.54 13.75 -1.58
N SER A 86 -1.07 14.10 -0.40
CA SER A 86 -1.20 15.49 0.06
C SER A 86 0.18 16.13 0.29
N ALA A 87 1.14 15.35 0.79
CA ALA A 87 2.52 15.76 0.96
C ALA A 87 3.34 15.78 -0.34
N LYS A 88 2.76 15.37 -1.49
CA LYS A 88 3.48 15.16 -2.76
C LYS A 88 4.73 14.29 -2.58
N CYS A 89 4.62 13.27 -1.73
CA CYS A 89 5.72 12.38 -1.38
C CYS A 89 5.96 11.37 -2.51
N ASN A 90 7.18 11.34 -3.06
CA ASN A 90 7.60 10.36 -4.06
C ASN A 90 8.93 9.67 -3.69
N HIS A 91 9.23 9.55 -2.39
CA HIS A 91 10.52 9.07 -1.93
C HIS A 91 10.60 7.54 -1.90
N ARG A 92 11.66 6.97 -2.48
CA ARG A 92 11.92 5.53 -2.56
C ARG A 92 11.84 4.86 -1.19
N GLY A 93 12.49 5.45 -0.18
CA GLY A 93 12.53 4.91 1.18
C GLY A 93 11.17 4.77 1.87
N ILE A 94 10.12 5.41 1.34
CA ILE A 94 8.75 5.28 1.85
C ILE A 94 7.91 4.41 0.93
N LEU A 95 8.00 4.65 -0.38
CA LEU A 95 7.18 3.96 -1.37
C LEU A 95 7.54 2.48 -1.50
N GLN A 96 8.82 2.13 -1.39
CA GLN A 96 9.29 0.75 -1.47
C GLN A 96 8.73 -0.14 -0.34
N PRO A 97 8.88 0.19 0.96
CA PRO A 97 8.29 -0.62 2.03
C PRO A 97 6.76 -0.63 1.99
N LEU A 98 6.12 0.47 1.61
CA LEU A 98 4.66 0.50 1.43
C LEU A 98 4.19 -0.46 0.33
N THR A 99 4.95 -0.57 -0.77
CA THR A 99 4.66 -1.52 -1.87
C THR A 99 4.74 -2.97 -1.41
N LEU A 100 5.78 -3.31 -0.63
CA LEU A 100 5.92 -4.64 -0.04
C LEU A 100 4.76 -4.97 0.90
N LEU A 101 4.40 -4.02 1.77
CA LEU A 101 3.31 -4.21 2.72
C LEU A 101 1.95 -4.40 2.02
N LEU A 102 1.72 -3.73 0.89
CA LEU A 102 0.49 -3.82 0.11
C LEU A 102 0.41 -5.08 -0.79
N ALA A 103 1.54 -5.73 -1.08
CA ALA A 103 1.62 -6.86 -2.01
C ALA A 103 0.63 -8.01 -1.72
N PRO A 104 0.34 -8.41 -0.45
CA PRO A 104 -0.66 -9.44 -0.17
C PRO A 104 -2.09 -9.06 -0.58
N PHE A 105 -2.38 -7.76 -0.71
CA PHE A 105 -3.72 -7.24 -1.03
C PHE A 105 -3.88 -6.93 -2.52
N ALA A 106 -2.81 -6.45 -3.17
CA ALA A 106 -2.81 -6.03 -4.56
C ALA A 106 -1.50 -6.45 -5.26
N PRO A 107 -1.27 -7.76 -5.49
CA PRO A 107 0.03 -8.28 -5.94
C PRO A 107 0.45 -7.71 -7.30
N HIS A 108 -0.44 -7.72 -8.30
CA HIS A 108 -0.11 -7.34 -9.67
C HIS A 108 0.40 -5.89 -9.82
N ILE A 109 -0.23 -4.91 -9.16
CA ILE A 109 0.23 -3.52 -9.21
C ILE A 109 1.54 -3.34 -8.45
N CYS A 110 1.72 -4.09 -7.35
CA CYS A 110 2.94 -4.03 -6.56
C CYS A 110 4.12 -4.64 -7.31
N GLU A 111 3.92 -5.75 -8.03
CA GLU A 111 4.94 -6.36 -8.88
C GLU A 111 5.41 -5.42 -10.00
N GLU A 112 4.48 -4.78 -10.71
CA GLU A 112 4.80 -3.81 -11.77
C GLU A 112 5.62 -2.63 -11.21
N LEU A 113 5.20 -2.07 -10.08
CA LEU A 113 5.93 -0.96 -9.43
C LEU A 113 7.29 -1.40 -8.90
N TRP A 114 7.39 -2.63 -8.39
CA TRP A 114 8.63 -3.20 -7.89
C TRP A 114 9.67 -3.39 -9.00
N GLU A 115 9.23 -3.86 -10.17
CA GLU A 115 10.08 -3.95 -11.36
C GLU A 115 10.55 -2.56 -11.80
N LYS A 116 9.66 -1.56 -11.85
CA LYS A 116 10.06 -0.17 -12.18
C LYS A 116 11.03 0.45 -11.16
N LEU A 117 10.96 0.06 -9.90
CA LEU A 117 11.94 0.45 -8.88
C LEU A 117 13.33 -0.17 -9.13
N GLY A 118 13.48 -1.08 -10.09
CA GLY A 118 14.74 -1.72 -10.48
C GLY A 118 14.99 -3.06 -9.78
N HIS A 119 13.98 -3.61 -9.12
CA HIS A 119 14.08 -4.92 -8.47
C HIS A 119 13.63 -6.04 -9.41
N LYS A 120 14.07 -7.28 -9.14
CA LYS A 120 13.53 -8.47 -9.84
C LYS A 120 12.15 -8.84 -9.28
N ILE A 121 11.38 -9.58 -10.09
CA ILE A 121 10.03 -10.09 -9.76
C ILE A 121 9.96 -10.56 -8.29
N ILE A 122 8.91 -10.10 -7.61
CA ILE A 122 8.57 -10.53 -6.25
C ILE A 122 8.15 -12.00 -6.31
N VAL A 123 9.09 -12.92 -6.13
CA VAL A 123 8.77 -14.33 -5.89
C VAL A 123 8.71 -14.54 -4.38
N ARG A 124 7.55 -14.18 -3.78
CA ARG A 124 6.98 -14.60 -2.47
C ARG A 124 6.58 -13.43 -1.54
N PRO A 125 5.41 -13.50 -0.87
CA PRO A 125 5.19 -12.84 0.40
C PRO A 125 5.88 -13.68 1.49
N ALA A 126 7.17 -13.49 1.67
CA ALA A 126 7.87 -13.95 2.87
C ALA A 126 8.58 -12.73 3.46
N ILE A 127 7.81 -11.75 3.92
CA ILE A 127 8.37 -10.66 4.71
C ILE A 127 8.54 -11.21 6.12
N SER A 128 9.73 -11.73 6.40
CA SER A 128 10.32 -11.51 7.71
C SER A 128 10.62 -10.01 7.78
N LEU A 129 9.91 -9.29 8.64
CA LEU A 129 10.13 -7.85 8.90
C LEU A 129 11.59 -7.56 9.33
N ALA A 130 12.40 -8.58 9.63
CA ALA A 130 13.79 -8.46 10.04
C ALA A 130 14.80 -8.10 8.93
N GLU A 131 14.45 -8.22 7.63
CA GLU A 131 15.40 -7.89 6.54
C GLU A 131 15.33 -6.42 6.09
N LEU A 132 14.23 -5.73 6.42
CA LEU A 132 14.12 -4.29 6.25
C LEU A 132 14.73 -3.63 7.49
N HIS A 133 15.99 -3.20 7.40
CA HIS A 133 16.68 -2.41 8.42
C HIS A 133 16.02 -1.02 8.60
N ILE A 134 14.80 -1.02 9.14
CA ILE A 134 14.04 0.15 9.60
C ILE A 134 13.92 0.05 11.11
#